data_AF-A0A832UEC9-F1
#
_entry.id   AF-A0A832UEC9-F1
#
_cell.length_a   1.000
_cell.length_b   1.000
_cell.length_c   1.000
_cell.angle_alpha   90.00
_cell.angle_beta   90.00
_cell.angle_gamma   90.00
#
_symmetry.space_group_name_H-M   'P 1'
#
loop_
_entity.id
_entity.type
_entity.pdbx_description
1 polymer ?
#
loop_
_entity_poly.entity_id
_entity_poly.type
_entity_poly.pdbx_seq_one_letter_code
_entity_poly.pdbx_strand_id
1 'polypeptide(L)'
;MSEELSPRVDTTENTYIDLGADTREGYAIAKTSRQLAREMIGDETPEDRIRQRCSVAVGDFAMADLMRFAHDPIAAGITAIREGAPIYTDIRMVQVGILKKGHSCSVECALDYGADTAAAEGITRTSAGFRALGGKLSGSIIVIGNAPSALLSVCRMIGEGIVPALVIGTPVGFVNAAESKELLRTMLVPSVSNVGTRGGTPIAVASMNEIITISLQ
;
A
#
# COMPACT_ATOMS: atom_id res chain seq x y z
N MET A 1 -2.00 28.12 -45.41
CA MET A 1 -1.17 26.91 -45.24
C MET A 1 -0.21 27.23 -44.11
N SER A 2 -0.39 26.75 -42.89
CA SER A 2 -1.04 25.51 -42.48
C SER A 2 -1.62 25.69 -41.09
N GLU A 3 -2.91 25.35 -40.93
CA GLU A 3 -3.54 25.13 -39.64
C GLU A 3 -2.93 23.85 -39.04
N GLU A 4 -2.17 23.99 -37.95
CA GLU A 4 -1.85 22.83 -37.12
C GLU A 4 -3.09 22.51 -36.27
N LEU A 5 -3.82 21.49 -36.70
CA LEU A 5 -4.87 20.87 -35.92
C LEU A 5 -4.28 20.35 -34.61
N SER A 6 -4.57 21.06 -33.52
CA SER A 6 -4.58 20.51 -32.17
C SER A 6 -5.49 19.26 -32.17
N PRO A 7 -5.01 18.07 -31.77
CA PRO A 7 -5.92 16.98 -31.46
C PRO A 7 -6.62 17.38 -30.16
N ARG A 8 -7.85 17.87 -30.30
CA ARG A 8 -8.81 17.97 -29.20
C ARG A 8 -8.90 16.56 -28.59
N VAL A 9 -8.34 16.41 -27.40
CA VAL A 9 -8.50 15.21 -26.59
C VAL A 9 -9.97 15.14 -26.24
N ASP A 10 -10.62 14.10 -26.76
CA ASP A 10 -12.02 13.80 -26.55
C ASP A 10 -12.27 13.57 -25.04
N THR A 11 -13.06 14.45 -24.43
CA THR A 11 -13.25 14.54 -22.97
C THR A 11 -14.32 13.58 -22.46
N THR A 12 -14.23 12.30 -22.82
CA THR A 12 -15.07 11.24 -22.25
C THR A 12 -14.28 9.94 -22.09
N GLU A 13 -13.28 9.91 -21.21
CA GLU A 13 -12.69 8.66 -20.70
C GLU A 13 -11.80 8.96 -19.49
N ASN A 14 -12.09 8.30 -18.36
CA ASN A 14 -11.40 8.44 -17.07
C ASN A 14 -9.86 8.37 -17.25
N THR A 15 -9.19 9.53 -17.21
CA THR A 15 -7.76 9.67 -17.54
C THR A 15 -6.92 9.12 -16.39
N TYR A 16 -6.66 7.81 -16.44
CA TYR A 16 -5.78 7.14 -15.50
C TYR A 16 -4.33 7.62 -15.70
N ILE A 17 -3.73 8.15 -14.63
CA ILE A 17 -2.33 8.57 -14.61
C ILE A 17 -1.49 7.40 -14.10
N ASP A 18 -0.72 6.76 -14.99
CA ASP A 18 0.34 5.84 -14.56
C ASP A 18 1.63 6.61 -14.29
N LEU A 19 1.87 6.95 -13.03
CA LEU A 19 3.08 7.66 -12.60
C LEU A 19 4.38 6.86 -12.81
N GLY A 20 4.29 5.57 -13.12
CA GLY A 20 5.43 4.69 -13.39
C GLY A 20 5.78 4.55 -14.87
N ALA A 21 4.90 4.98 -15.79
CA ALA A 21 5.15 4.91 -17.23
C ALA A 21 5.70 6.25 -17.74
N ASP A 22 6.94 6.26 -18.23
CA ASP A 22 7.59 7.48 -18.74
C ASP A 22 7.80 7.45 -20.27
N THR A 23 7.40 6.37 -20.96
CA THR A 23 7.57 6.21 -22.42
C THR A 23 6.26 5.79 -23.09
N ARG A 24 6.11 6.11 -24.39
CA ARG A 24 4.92 5.74 -25.18
C ARG A 24 4.62 4.24 -25.14
N GLU A 25 5.65 3.41 -25.25
CA GLU A 25 5.53 1.96 -25.13
C GLU A 25 5.10 1.54 -23.72
N GLY A 26 5.71 2.11 -22.69
CA GLY A 26 5.33 1.87 -21.29
C GLY A 26 3.86 2.21 -21.03
N TYR A 27 3.40 3.35 -21.54
CA TYR A 27 1.99 3.74 -21.46
C TYR A 27 1.05 2.75 -22.17
N ALA A 28 1.43 2.27 -23.36
CA ALA A 28 0.62 1.30 -24.11
C ALA A 28 0.51 -0.04 -23.36
N ILE A 29 1.61 -0.53 -22.80
CA ILE A 29 1.64 -1.77 -22.00
C ILE A 29 0.80 -1.60 -20.73
N ALA A 30 0.99 -0.52 -19.99
CA ALA A 30 0.24 -0.23 -18.77
C ALA A 30 -1.26 -0.13 -19.04
N LYS A 31 -1.66 0.59 -20.10
CA LYS A 31 -3.06 0.70 -20.53
C LYS A 31 -3.66 -0.67 -20.84
N THR A 32 -2.96 -1.48 -21.63
CA THR A 32 -3.42 -2.82 -22.04
C THR A 32 -3.56 -3.75 -20.83
N SER A 33 -2.54 -3.82 -19.98
CA SER A 33 -2.56 -4.63 -18.76
C SER A 33 -3.71 -4.23 -17.83
N ARG A 34 -3.96 -2.92 -17.69
CA ARG A 34 -5.04 -2.43 -16.85
C ARG A 34 -6.42 -2.70 -17.43
N GLN A 35 -6.58 -2.62 -18.75
CA GLN A 35 -7.84 -3.01 -19.40
C GLN A 35 -8.19 -4.47 -19.09
N LEU A 36 -7.24 -5.39 -19.26
CA LEU A 36 -7.45 -6.81 -18.92
C LEU A 36 -7.81 -7.00 -17.45
N ALA A 37 -7.15 -6.27 -16.55
CA ALA A 37 -7.49 -6.33 -15.13
C ALA A 37 -8.91 -5.82 -14.84
N ARG A 38 -9.36 -4.75 -15.49
CA ARG A 38 -10.74 -4.23 -15.36
C ARG A 38 -11.77 -5.23 -15.88
N GLU A 39 -11.52 -5.85 -17.03
CA GLU A 39 -12.40 -6.85 -17.61
C GLU A 39 -12.55 -8.08 -16.70
N MET A 40 -11.47 -8.48 -16.01
CA MET A 40 -11.47 -9.65 -15.12
C MET A 40 -12.00 -9.38 -13.72
N ILE A 41 -11.75 -8.19 -13.15
CA ILE A 41 -12.02 -7.89 -11.73
C ILE A 41 -13.22 -6.95 -11.55
N GLY A 42 -13.53 -6.12 -12.56
CA GLY A 42 -14.45 -5.00 -12.43
C GLY A 42 -13.73 -3.68 -12.12
N ASP A 43 -14.47 -2.57 -12.18
CA ASP A 43 -13.94 -1.20 -12.00
C ASP A 43 -15.00 -0.26 -11.39
N GLU A 44 -15.85 -0.78 -10.50
CA GLU A 44 -17.00 -0.04 -9.94
C GLU A 44 -16.60 0.79 -8.73
N THR A 45 -15.62 0.31 -7.95
CA THR A 45 -15.22 0.90 -6.68
C THR A 45 -13.72 1.25 -6.66
N PRO A 46 -13.29 2.19 -5.79
CA PRO A 46 -11.88 2.44 -5.54
C PRO A 46 -11.13 1.18 -5.05
N GLU A 47 -11.81 0.26 -4.37
CA GLU A 47 -11.23 -1.02 -3.96
C GLU A 47 -10.89 -1.91 -5.15
N ASP A 48 -11.71 -1.90 -6.21
CA ASP A 48 -11.46 -2.68 -7.42
C ASP A 48 -10.17 -2.23 -8.11
N ARG A 49 -9.87 -0.94 -8.08
CA ARG A 49 -8.59 -0.42 -8.58
C ARG A 49 -7.39 -0.97 -7.81
N ILE A 50 -7.51 -1.11 -6.49
CA ILE A 50 -6.48 -1.74 -5.65
C ILE A 50 -6.38 -3.24 -5.95
N ARG A 51 -7.51 -3.94 -6.07
CA ARG A 51 -7.55 -5.37 -6.47
C ARG A 51 -6.87 -5.58 -7.82
N GLN A 52 -7.20 -4.77 -8.83
CA GLN A 52 -6.57 -4.77 -10.15
C GLN A 52 -5.05 -4.63 -10.06
N ARG A 53 -4.57 -3.57 -9.40
CA ARG A 53 -3.13 -3.29 -9.33
C ARG A 53 -2.37 -4.37 -8.56
N CYS A 54 -2.96 -4.89 -7.48
CA CYS A 54 -2.40 -5.99 -6.72
C CYS A 54 -2.30 -7.28 -7.56
N SER A 55 -3.35 -7.63 -8.29
CA SER A 55 -3.36 -8.79 -9.18
C SER A 55 -2.33 -8.69 -10.31
N VAL A 56 -2.21 -7.51 -10.93
CA VAL A 56 -1.17 -7.24 -11.95
C VAL A 56 0.23 -7.36 -11.35
N ALA A 57 0.45 -6.82 -10.14
CA ALA A 57 1.76 -6.84 -9.49
C ALA A 57 2.27 -8.25 -9.16
N VAL A 58 1.39 -9.25 -9.08
CA VAL A 58 1.76 -10.66 -8.86
C VAL A 58 1.43 -11.58 -10.04
N GLY A 59 0.86 -11.04 -11.12
CA GLY A 59 0.47 -11.82 -12.31
C GLY A 59 -0.63 -12.86 -12.05
N ASP A 60 -1.50 -12.64 -11.05
CA ASP A 60 -2.55 -13.60 -10.69
C ASP A 60 -3.83 -12.88 -10.23
N PHE A 61 -4.91 -13.03 -11.01
CA PHE A 61 -6.22 -12.44 -10.71
C PHE A 61 -6.89 -13.01 -9.48
N ALA A 62 -6.56 -14.23 -9.04
CA ALA A 62 -7.09 -14.79 -7.80
C ALA A 62 -6.67 -13.98 -6.55
N MET A 63 -5.68 -13.09 -6.68
CA MET A 63 -5.31 -12.17 -5.63
C MET A 63 -6.44 -11.21 -5.26
N ALA A 64 -7.29 -10.82 -6.21
CA ALA A 64 -8.42 -9.92 -5.99
C ALA A 64 -9.37 -10.43 -4.91
N ASP A 65 -9.70 -11.73 -4.95
CA ASP A 65 -10.61 -12.40 -4.02
C ASP A 65 -10.05 -12.48 -2.59
N LEU A 66 -8.74 -12.37 -2.44
CA LEU A 66 -8.07 -12.42 -1.14
C LEU A 66 -8.02 -11.06 -0.46
N MET A 67 -8.15 -9.96 -1.19
CA MET A 67 -8.02 -8.61 -0.63
C MET A 67 -9.17 -8.30 0.33
N ARG A 68 -8.85 -7.65 1.43
CA ARG A 68 -9.79 -7.22 2.47
C ARG A 68 -9.52 -5.77 2.82
N PHE A 69 -10.61 -5.02 2.96
CA PHE A 69 -10.62 -3.59 3.26
C PHE A 69 -11.48 -3.39 4.51
N ALA A 70 -11.00 -2.59 5.46
CA ALA A 70 -11.71 -2.33 6.70
C ALA A 70 -11.63 -0.85 7.07
N HIS A 71 -12.75 -0.31 7.58
CA HIS A 71 -12.87 1.07 8.07
C HIS A 71 -12.49 2.14 7.04
N ASP A 72 -12.95 1.98 5.80
CA ASP A 72 -12.73 2.91 4.67
C ASP A 72 -11.25 3.32 4.45
N PRO A 73 -10.38 2.34 4.16
CA PRO A 73 -8.93 2.56 4.14
C PRO A 73 -8.47 3.50 3.02
N ILE A 74 -9.25 3.59 1.95
CA ILE A 74 -8.89 4.37 0.76
C ILE A 74 -9.13 5.86 1.04
N ALA A 75 -10.30 6.22 1.58
CA ALA A 75 -10.57 7.59 1.98
C ALA A 75 -9.62 8.07 3.09
N ALA A 76 -9.36 7.21 4.09
CA ALA A 76 -8.40 7.49 5.15
C ALA A 76 -6.98 7.71 4.60
N GLY A 77 -6.53 6.85 3.68
CA GLY A 77 -5.24 6.98 3.01
C GLY A 77 -5.11 8.25 2.18
N ILE A 78 -6.14 8.60 1.40
CA ILE A 78 -6.17 9.85 0.62
C ILE A 78 -6.04 11.07 1.54
N THR A 79 -6.78 11.08 2.65
CA THR A 79 -6.74 12.16 3.64
C THR A 79 -5.34 12.29 4.24
N ALA A 80 -4.76 11.19 4.73
CA ALA A 80 -3.42 11.17 5.31
C ALA A 80 -2.34 11.63 4.31
N ILE A 81 -2.45 11.24 3.04
CA ILE A 81 -1.52 11.69 1.98
C ILE A 81 -1.63 13.21 1.77
N ARG A 82 -2.85 13.75 1.73
CA ARG A 82 -3.10 15.20 1.55
C ARG A 82 -2.60 16.02 2.72
N GLU A 83 -2.63 15.46 3.93
CA GLU A 83 -2.07 16.06 5.14
C GLU A 83 -0.54 15.89 5.25
N GLY A 84 0.09 15.16 4.32
CA GLY A 84 1.53 14.92 4.33
C GLY A 84 2.01 13.97 5.42
N ALA A 85 1.13 13.06 5.87
CA ALA A 85 1.44 12.09 6.92
C ALA A 85 2.68 11.24 6.58
N PRO A 86 3.56 10.93 7.55
CA PRO A 86 4.71 10.08 7.30
C PRO A 86 4.28 8.66 6.95
N ILE A 87 5.02 8.02 6.04
CA ILE A 87 4.83 6.63 5.63
C ILE A 87 5.97 5.80 6.22
N TYR A 88 5.63 4.83 7.09
CA TYR A 88 6.57 3.90 7.70
C TYR A 88 6.45 2.51 7.11
N THR A 89 7.58 1.96 6.64
CA THR A 89 7.64 0.66 5.97
C THR A 89 8.40 -0.37 6.79
N ASP A 90 8.02 -1.65 6.68
CA ASP A 90 8.70 -2.71 7.45
C ASP A 90 10.11 -3.03 6.95
N ILE A 91 10.32 -2.98 5.63
CA ILE A 91 11.61 -3.25 4.97
C ILE A 91 11.92 -2.29 3.82
N ARG A 92 13.20 -2.18 3.46
CA ARG A 92 13.69 -1.30 2.38
C ARG A 92 13.05 -1.55 1.02
N MET A 93 12.72 -2.80 0.69
CA MET A 93 12.10 -3.12 -0.59
C MET A 93 10.72 -2.46 -0.75
N VAL A 94 9.95 -2.39 0.35
CA VAL A 94 8.66 -1.67 0.38
C VAL A 94 8.91 -0.17 0.25
N GLN A 95 9.86 0.38 1.03
CA GLN A 95 10.23 1.80 0.95
C GLN A 95 10.59 2.25 -0.47
N VAL A 96 11.42 1.48 -1.18
CA VAL A 96 11.89 1.81 -2.53
C VAL A 96 10.78 1.66 -3.57
N GLY A 97 9.83 0.74 -3.37
CA GLY A 97 8.73 0.52 -4.30
C GLY A 97 7.64 1.60 -4.26
N ILE A 98 7.53 2.35 -3.16
CA ILE A 98 6.55 3.42 -3.02
C ILE A 98 6.92 4.59 -3.95
N LEU A 99 5.94 5.08 -4.70
CA LEU A 99 6.11 6.22 -5.61
C LEU A 99 6.58 7.45 -4.84
N LYS A 100 7.56 8.18 -5.38
CA LYS A 100 8.03 9.46 -4.80
C LYS A 100 7.32 10.68 -5.39
N LYS A 101 6.65 10.50 -6.53
CA LYS A 101 5.89 11.55 -7.21
C LYS A 101 4.43 11.48 -6.75
N GLY A 102 3.77 12.62 -6.67
CA GLY A 102 2.33 12.70 -6.35
C GLY A 102 1.99 12.91 -4.88
N HIS A 103 2.97 13.02 -3.98
CA HIS A 103 2.75 13.40 -2.59
C HIS A 103 4.00 14.04 -1.97
N SER A 104 3.85 14.64 -0.79
CA SER A 104 4.95 15.21 0.01
C SER A 104 5.29 14.41 1.27
N CYS A 105 4.58 13.31 1.53
CA CYS A 105 4.86 12.40 2.65
C CYS A 105 6.33 11.93 2.68
N SER A 106 6.95 11.90 3.87
CA SER A 106 8.22 11.18 4.04
C SER A 106 7.97 9.67 3.93
N VAL A 107 8.94 8.94 3.36
CA VAL A 107 8.89 7.48 3.28
C VAL A 107 10.11 6.92 3.99
N GLU A 108 9.88 6.39 5.17
CA GLU A 108 10.91 5.91 6.09
C GLU A 108 10.72 4.42 6.34
N CYS A 109 11.76 3.76 6.82
CA CYS A 109 11.71 2.33 7.05
C CYS A 109 12.11 2.00 8.49
N ALA A 110 11.32 1.14 9.12
CA ALA A 110 11.46 0.76 10.52
C ALA A 110 12.88 0.25 10.86
N LEU A 111 13.60 -0.32 9.87
CA LEU A 111 14.99 -0.76 10.06
C LEU A 111 16.00 0.37 10.33
N ASP A 112 15.63 1.64 10.13
CA ASP A 112 16.43 2.80 10.55
C ASP A 112 16.32 3.10 12.05
N TYR A 113 15.46 2.37 12.77
CA TYR A 113 15.10 2.61 14.16
C TYR A 113 15.35 1.36 15.01
N GLY A 114 15.57 1.54 16.32
CA GLY A 114 15.57 0.43 17.29
C GLY A 114 16.67 -0.62 17.11
N ALA A 115 17.82 -0.24 16.54
CA ALA A 115 18.94 -1.15 16.30
C ALA A 115 19.41 -1.87 17.58
N ASP A 116 19.46 -1.16 18.70
CA ASP A 116 19.91 -1.69 19.99
C ASP A 116 18.82 -2.54 20.69
N THR A 117 17.54 -2.24 20.44
CA THR A 117 16.39 -2.87 21.09
C THR A 117 16.17 -4.32 20.62
N ALA A 118 16.44 -4.62 19.35
CA ALA A 118 16.18 -5.94 18.78
C ALA A 118 16.92 -7.07 19.51
N ALA A 119 18.22 -6.86 19.78
CA ALA A 119 19.05 -7.84 20.48
C ALA A 119 18.70 -7.94 21.97
N ALA A 120 18.43 -6.79 22.62
CA ALA A 120 18.09 -6.74 24.03
C ALA A 120 16.77 -7.47 24.35
N GLU A 121 15.77 -7.37 23.47
CA GLU A 121 14.43 -7.93 23.69
C GLU A 121 14.19 -9.27 22.98
N GLY A 122 15.15 -9.77 22.18
CA GLY A 122 15.01 -11.02 21.43
C GLY A 122 13.91 -10.96 20.35
N ILE A 123 13.66 -9.79 19.77
CA ILE A 123 12.64 -9.56 18.73
C ILE A 123 13.29 -9.27 17.37
N THR A 124 12.49 -9.30 16.30
CA THR A 124 13.01 -8.97 14.96
C THR A 124 13.36 -7.49 14.85
N ARG A 125 14.37 -7.15 14.04
CA ARG A 125 14.80 -5.76 13.81
C ARG A 125 13.66 -4.83 13.38
N THR A 126 12.78 -5.30 12.51
CA THR A 126 11.63 -4.52 12.06
C THR A 126 10.59 -4.30 13.16
N SER A 127 10.38 -5.30 14.04
CA SER A 127 9.52 -5.15 15.23
C SER A 127 10.09 -4.12 16.20
N ALA A 128 11.40 -4.20 16.46
CA ALA A 128 12.12 -3.23 17.28
C ALA A 128 12.04 -1.81 16.69
N GLY A 129 12.16 -1.71 15.37
CA GLY A 129 12.01 -0.45 14.63
C GLY A 129 10.65 0.21 14.83
N PHE A 130 9.55 -0.55 14.66
CA PHE A 130 8.21 -0.02 14.91
C PHE A 130 8.00 0.37 16.38
N ARG A 131 8.50 -0.45 17.33
CA ARG A 131 8.45 -0.09 18.76
C ARG A 131 9.19 1.21 19.04
N ALA A 132 10.38 1.40 18.46
CA ALA A 132 11.18 2.60 18.65
C ALA A 132 10.53 3.86 18.02
N LEU A 133 9.72 3.71 16.98
CA LEU A 133 8.91 4.81 16.43
C LEU A 133 7.82 5.28 17.41
N GLY A 134 7.22 4.35 18.16
CA GLY A 134 6.30 4.65 19.25
C GLY A 134 5.17 5.61 18.84
N GLY A 135 5.03 6.72 19.56
CA GLY A 135 4.02 7.74 19.32
C GLY A 135 4.06 8.40 17.93
N LYS A 136 5.19 8.34 17.21
CA LYS A 136 5.29 8.84 15.82
C LYS A 136 4.38 8.08 14.85
N LEU A 137 3.92 6.89 15.23
CA LEU A 137 3.03 6.08 14.40
C LEU A 137 1.59 6.59 14.41
N SER A 138 1.18 7.39 15.39
CA SER A 138 -0.16 7.98 15.41
C SER A 138 -0.32 9.01 14.28
N GLY A 139 -1.40 8.90 13.52
CA GLY A 139 -1.63 9.69 12.29
C GLY A 139 -0.76 9.30 11.10
N SER A 140 0.15 8.33 11.25
CA SER A 140 1.01 7.87 10.15
C SER A 140 0.33 6.82 9.26
N ILE A 141 0.92 6.59 8.09
CA ILE A 141 0.59 5.46 7.23
C ILE A 141 1.63 4.37 7.46
N ILE A 142 1.18 3.15 7.79
CA ILE A 142 2.06 2.00 8.02
C ILE A 142 1.91 1.01 6.87
N VAL A 143 3.01 0.59 6.25
CA VAL A 143 3.02 -0.32 5.09
C VAL A 143 3.93 -1.51 5.36
N ILE A 144 3.34 -2.70 5.51
CA ILE A 144 4.04 -3.94 5.89
C ILE A 144 3.83 -4.97 4.79
N GLY A 145 4.90 -5.22 4.04
CA GLY A 145 4.89 -6.17 2.92
C GLY A 145 5.56 -7.50 3.22
N ASN A 146 6.45 -7.59 4.21
CA ASN A 146 7.32 -8.75 4.37
C ASN A 146 7.17 -9.45 5.72
N ALA A 147 7.14 -8.73 6.83
CA ALA A 147 7.32 -9.33 8.15
C ALA A 147 6.00 -9.49 8.91
N PRO A 148 5.49 -10.74 9.13
CA PRO A 148 4.36 -10.97 10.04
C PRO A 148 4.62 -10.47 11.46
N SER A 149 5.88 -10.56 11.93
CA SER A 149 6.28 -10.05 13.26
C SER A 149 6.13 -8.53 13.39
N ALA A 150 6.39 -7.78 12.32
CA ALA A 150 6.15 -6.35 12.29
C ALA A 150 4.66 -6.05 12.44
N LEU A 151 3.81 -6.77 11.69
CA LEU A 151 2.36 -6.54 11.73
C LEU A 151 1.78 -6.89 13.10
N LEU A 152 2.22 -7.99 13.73
CA LEU A 152 1.83 -8.33 15.10
C LEU A 152 2.26 -7.26 16.10
N SER A 153 3.46 -6.69 15.93
CA SER A 153 3.96 -5.61 16.80
C SER A 153 3.13 -4.34 16.65
N VAL A 154 2.82 -3.94 15.42
CA VAL A 154 1.95 -2.79 15.15
C VAL A 154 0.54 -3.01 15.69
N CYS A 155 -0.04 -4.20 15.51
CA CYS A 155 -1.35 -4.54 16.08
C CYS A 155 -1.36 -4.43 17.61
N ARG A 156 -0.27 -4.87 18.28
CA ARG A 156 -0.13 -4.69 19.74
C ARG A 156 -0.10 -3.22 20.12
N MET A 157 0.72 -2.42 19.43
CA MET A 157 0.84 -0.99 19.69
C MET A 157 -0.49 -0.25 19.48
N ILE A 158 -1.30 -0.68 18.50
CA ILE A 158 -2.66 -0.17 18.29
C ILE A 158 -3.55 -0.48 19.49
N GLY A 159 -3.50 -1.72 19.99
CA GLY A 159 -4.19 -2.11 21.23
C GLY A 159 -3.73 -1.33 22.48
N GLU A 160 -2.52 -0.78 22.44
CA GLU A 160 -1.94 0.08 23.49
C GLU A 160 -2.24 1.58 23.28
N GLY A 161 -3.01 1.94 22.25
CA GLY A 161 -3.51 3.30 22.03
C GLY A 161 -2.82 4.09 20.90
N ILE A 162 -1.93 3.47 20.12
CA ILE A 162 -1.43 4.08 18.89
C ILE A 162 -2.54 4.07 17.83
N VAL A 163 -2.73 5.20 17.14
CA VAL A 163 -3.83 5.37 16.16
C VAL A 163 -3.26 5.79 14.80
N PRO A 164 -2.76 4.84 13.98
CA PRO A 164 -2.33 5.14 12.62
C PRO A 164 -3.51 5.62 11.76
N ALA A 165 -3.23 6.45 10.76
CA ALA A 165 -4.25 6.87 9.80
C ALA A 165 -4.63 5.74 8.83
N LEU A 166 -3.67 4.88 8.49
CA LEU A 166 -3.87 3.72 7.61
C LEU A 166 -2.83 2.64 7.90
N VAL A 167 -3.24 1.37 7.89
CA VAL A 167 -2.34 0.21 7.91
C VAL A 167 -2.55 -0.66 6.66
N ILE A 168 -1.54 -0.75 5.81
CA ILE A 168 -1.47 -1.75 4.73
C ILE A 168 -0.66 -2.94 5.27
N GLY A 169 -1.36 -3.98 5.73
CA GLY A 169 -0.78 -5.17 6.31
C GLY A 169 -0.94 -6.38 5.40
N THR A 170 0.03 -6.61 4.52
CA THR A 170 0.03 -7.74 3.58
C THR A 170 1.32 -8.56 3.65
N PRO A 171 1.86 -8.91 4.85
CA PRO A 171 3.05 -9.74 4.92
C PRO A 171 2.80 -11.12 4.28
N VAL A 172 3.81 -11.62 3.57
CA VAL A 172 3.85 -12.99 3.03
C VAL A 172 4.54 -13.92 4.02
N GLY A 173 4.13 -15.19 4.05
CA GLY A 173 4.87 -16.22 4.77
C GLY A 173 4.02 -17.41 5.17
N PHE A 174 4.69 -18.50 5.53
CA PHE A 174 4.04 -19.71 6.03
C PHE A 174 3.88 -19.73 7.55
N VAL A 175 4.51 -18.77 8.25
CA VAL A 175 4.47 -18.66 9.71
C VAL A 175 3.89 -17.30 10.08
N ASN A 176 2.80 -17.28 10.84
CA ASN A 176 2.13 -16.10 11.39
C ASN A 176 1.58 -15.09 10.36
N ALA A 177 1.74 -15.29 9.05
CA ALA A 177 1.27 -14.34 8.04
C ALA A 177 -0.26 -14.26 8.01
N ALA A 178 -0.95 -15.40 7.99
CA ALA A 178 -2.41 -15.43 8.00
C ALA A 178 -2.97 -14.86 9.31
N GLU A 179 -2.38 -15.27 10.44
CA GLU A 179 -2.79 -14.89 11.79
C GLU A 179 -2.57 -13.41 12.06
N SER A 180 -1.42 -12.86 11.64
CA SER A 180 -1.14 -11.42 11.81
C SER A 180 -2.10 -10.52 11.03
N LYS A 181 -2.50 -10.95 9.83
CA LYS A 181 -3.49 -10.23 9.02
C LYS A 181 -4.91 -10.41 9.55
N GLU A 182 -5.23 -11.57 10.12
CA GLU A 182 -6.51 -11.76 10.82
C GLU A 182 -6.59 -10.84 12.04
N LEU A 183 -5.52 -10.77 12.84
CA LEU A 183 -5.46 -9.84 13.97
C LEU A 183 -5.67 -8.39 13.51
N LEU A 184 -5.02 -7.96 12.43
CA LEU A 184 -5.23 -6.61 11.87
C LEU A 184 -6.72 -6.35 11.54
N ARG A 185 -7.42 -7.33 10.96
CA ARG A 185 -8.85 -7.19 10.62
C ARG A 185 -9.76 -7.02 11.84
N THR A 186 -9.31 -7.42 13.03
CA THR A 186 -10.06 -7.20 14.28
C THR A 186 -9.84 -5.81 14.87
N MET A 187 -8.85 -5.06 14.39
CA MET A 187 -8.50 -3.74 14.93
C MET A 187 -9.42 -2.65 14.39
N LEU A 188 -9.67 -1.62 15.21
CA LEU A 188 -10.43 -0.42 14.84
C LEU A 188 -9.50 0.61 14.16
N VAL A 189 -8.88 0.22 13.06
CA VAL A 189 -7.98 1.08 12.26
C VAL A 189 -8.27 0.89 10.78
N PRO A 190 -8.33 1.97 9.96
CA PRO A 190 -8.40 1.85 8.52
C PRO A 190 -7.29 0.94 8.01
N SER A 191 -7.65 -0.13 7.30
CA SER A 191 -6.66 -1.10 6.85
C SER A 191 -6.96 -1.81 5.54
N VAL A 192 -5.87 -2.12 4.83
CA VAL A 192 -5.84 -3.01 3.67
C VAL A 192 -5.05 -4.25 4.06
N SER A 193 -5.62 -5.44 3.85
CA SER A 193 -4.95 -6.72 4.09
C SER A 193 -5.35 -7.76 3.04
N ASN A 194 -4.88 -8.98 3.20
CA ASN A 194 -5.38 -10.11 2.42
C ASN A 194 -5.46 -11.41 3.26
N VAL A 195 -6.28 -12.35 2.82
CA VAL A 195 -6.45 -13.67 3.48
C VAL A 195 -5.30 -14.62 3.15
N GLY A 196 -4.95 -15.52 4.08
CA GLY A 196 -4.02 -16.63 3.87
C GLY A 196 -2.54 -16.24 3.97
N THR A 197 -1.67 -17.08 3.41
CA THR A 197 -0.19 -16.94 3.47
C THR A 197 0.40 -16.03 2.39
N ARG A 198 -0.35 -15.78 1.32
CA ARG A 198 0.03 -14.89 0.21
C ARG A 198 0.11 -13.44 0.68
N GLY A 199 0.79 -12.59 -0.06
CA GLY A 199 1.02 -11.19 0.27
C GLY A 199 2.32 -10.74 -0.38
N GLY A 200 3.10 -9.95 0.35
CA GLY A 200 4.44 -9.58 -0.08
C GLY A 200 4.55 -8.09 -0.34
N THR A 201 5.81 -7.67 -0.56
CA THR A 201 6.15 -6.34 -1.04
C THR A 201 5.33 -5.91 -2.27
N PRO A 202 5.10 -6.75 -3.30
CA PRO A 202 4.32 -6.32 -4.47
C PRO A 202 2.90 -5.87 -4.13
N ILE A 203 2.22 -6.58 -3.23
CA ILE A 203 0.84 -6.26 -2.81
C ILE A 203 0.82 -4.98 -1.97
N ALA A 204 1.75 -4.86 -1.01
CA ALA A 204 1.84 -3.69 -0.15
C ALA A 204 2.12 -2.41 -0.95
N VAL A 205 3.10 -2.47 -1.85
CA VAL A 205 3.49 -1.37 -2.73
C VAL A 205 2.39 -1.04 -3.73
N ALA A 206 1.77 -2.04 -4.37
CA ALA A 206 0.66 -1.83 -5.29
C ALA A 206 -0.52 -1.13 -4.58
N SER A 207 -0.87 -1.56 -3.37
CA SER A 207 -1.94 -0.93 -2.58
C SER A 207 -1.62 0.53 -2.28
N MET A 208 -0.43 0.82 -1.74
CA MET A 208 -0.03 2.19 -1.41
C MET A 208 0.03 3.09 -2.65
N ASN A 209 0.63 2.60 -3.73
CA ASN A 209 0.79 3.36 -4.97
C ASN A 209 -0.55 3.64 -5.65
N GLU A 210 -1.52 2.73 -5.57
CA GLU A 210 -2.85 3.00 -6.11
C GLU A 210 -3.57 4.07 -5.29
N ILE A 211 -3.44 4.07 -3.95
CA ILE A 211 -3.99 5.13 -3.10
C ILE A 211 -3.35 6.48 -3.44
N ILE A 212 -2.02 6.53 -3.66
CA ILE A 212 -1.32 7.73 -4.17
C ILE A 212 -1.88 8.16 -5.53
N THR A 213 -2.08 7.23 -6.45
CA THR A 213 -2.63 7.56 -7.78
C THR A 213 -4.06 8.11 -7.68
N ILE A 214 -4.90 7.56 -6.80
CA ILE A 214 -6.28 8.02 -6.60
C ILE A 214 -6.30 9.39 -5.91
N SER A 215 -5.39 9.69 -4.98
CA SER A 215 -5.39 10.96 -4.24
C SER A 215 -5.13 12.20 -5.11
N LEU A 216 -4.57 12.00 -6.31
CA LEU A 216 -4.32 13.02 -7.34
C LEU A 216 -5.56 13.40 -8.16
N GLN A 217 -6.65 12.63 -8.04
CA GLN A 217 -7.94 12.88 -8.70
C GLN A 217 -8.85 13.72 -7.79
#